data_AF-A0A3N9MME3-F1
#
_entry.id   AF-A0A3N9MME3-F1
#
_cell.length_a   1.000
_cell.length_b   1.000
_cell.length_c   1.000
_cell.angle_alpha   90.00
_cell.angle_beta   90.00
_cell.angle_gamma   90.00
#
_symmetry.space_group_name_H-M   'P 1'
#
loop_
_entity.id
_entity.type
_entity.pdbx_description
1 polymer ?
#
loop_
_entity_poly.entity_id
_entity_poly.type
_entity_poly.pdbx_seq_one_letter_code
_entity_poly.pdbx_strand_id
1 'polypeptide(L)'
;MLVHYHLMGQWSILIYQEVICNSSMPYDLKLKLENRESTEVQIIDVSIPDEEWKILKDFKSFAEELLKSKIMREGFQVQFNVSGILDGNFKFNPKLPPDDDLAILLHRMRPFILNNELTNFNRVCNILSRSFENDIFRQVIKRYKEMYSGTDFRNQIRILFNDKVLNSDKFFMEWLNAYEYHRIPQKRDNLEELFNVFPLSCGKSIISIMLIEKARAVREIYYIIVAMDKKNDSPLRIPK
;
A
#
# COMPACT_ATOMS: atom_id res chain seq x y z
N MET A 1 -5.01 -7.75 22.09
CA MET A 1 -4.34 -6.56 21.55
C MET A 1 -4.98 -6.26 20.21
N LEU A 2 -5.91 -5.30 20.24
CA LEU A 2 -6.76 -4.87 19.13
C LEU A 2 -5.92 -4.17 18.08
N VAL A 3 -6.32 -4.31 16.82
CA VAL A 3 -5.69 -3.61 15.71
C VAL A 3 -6.34 -2.26 15.65
N HIS A 4 -5.59 -1.28 16.11
CA HIS A 4 -6.03 0.08 16.14
C HIS A 4 -5.69 0.72 14.81
N TYR A 5 -6.57 0.53 13.82
CA TYR A 5 -6.57 1.44 12.67
C TYR A 5 -6.93 2.83 13.19
N HIS A 6 -6.02 3.79 13.06
CA HIS A 6 -6.30 5.21 13.24
C HIS A 6 -6.95 5.71 11.94
N LEU A 7 -8.25 5.47 11.83
CA LEU A 7 -9.08 6.02 10.77
C LEU A 7 -9.51 7.40 11.21
N MET A 8 -8.83 8.43 10.68
CA MET A 8 -9.21 9.84 10.84
C MET A 8 -9.75 10.17 12.25
N GLY A 9 -8.91 9.97 13.25
CA GLY A 9 -9.18 10.37 14.63
C GLY A 9 -10.03 9.44 15.49
N GLN A 10 -11.05 8.72 14.99
CA GLN A 10 -12.13 8.26 15.90
C GLN A 10 -12.64 6.82 15.72
N TRP A 11 -12.43 6.18 14.57
CA TRP A 11 -13.08 4.89 14.26
C TRP A 11 -12.15 3.66 14.36
N SER A 12 -12.67 2.59 14.95
CA SER A 12 -12.10 1.25 14.91
C SER A 12 -12.86 0.40 13.91
N ILE A 13 -12.15 -0.40 13.10
CA ILE A 13 -12.81 -1.51 12.40
C ILE A 13 -12.62 -2.76 13.27
N LEU A 14 -13.73 -3.30 13.76
CA LEU A 14 -13.78 -4.56 14.49
C LEU A 14 -14.57 -5.56 13.68
N ILE A 15 -13.88 -6.22 12.75
CA ILE A 15 -14.51 -7.23 11.90
C ILE A 15 -14.86 -8.45 12.78
N TYR A 16 -16.15 -8.55 13.10
CA TYR A 16 -16.78 -9.74 13.66
C TYR A 16 -17.70 -10.31 12.59
N GLN A 17 -17.50 -11.58 12.26
CA GLN A 17 -18.30 -12.28 11.27
C GLN A 17 -19.42 -13.03 11.99
N GLU A 18 -20.65 -12.52 11.92
CA GLU A 18 -21.80 -13.39 12.17
C GLU A 18 -22.04 -14.17 10.87
N VAL A 19 -21.39 -15.33 10.75
CA VAL A 19 -21.59 -16.22 9.60
C VAL A 19 -23.04 -16.67 9.64
N ILE A 20 -23.90 -16.01 8.85
CA ILE A 20 -25.20 -16.56 8.51
C ILE A 20 -24.91 -17.68 7.50
N CYS A 21 -24.54 -18.85 8.04
CA CYS A 21 -24.17 -20.02 7.27
C CYS A 21 -25.22 -20.31 6.20
N ASN A 22 -24.90 -20.00 4.96
CA ASN A 22 -25.21 -20.85 3.85
C ASN A 22 -23.91 -21.10 3.11
N SER A 23 -23.52 -22.36 3.03
CA SER A 23 -22.40 -22.85 2.21
C SER A 23 -22.66 -22.71 0.70
N SER A 24 -23.67 -21.92 0.31
CA SER A 24 -24.03 -21.60 -1.06
C SER A 24 -23.77 -20.13 -1.33
N MET A 25 -22.94 -19.92 -2.34
CA MET A 25 -22.60 -18.67 -3.01
C MET A 25 -23.82 -17.77 -3.26
N PRO A 26 -23.74 -16.43 -3.13
CA PRO A 26 -22.56 -15.56 -2.90
C PRO A 26 -22.02 -15.53 -1.45
N TYR A 27 -20.84 -14.93 -1.25
CA TYR A 27 -20.25 -14.73 0.09
C TYR A 27 -20.90 -13.55 0.81
N ASP A 28 -21.90 -13.85 1.63
CA ASP A 28 -22.59 -12.86 2.46
C ASP A 28 -21.97 -12.78 3.87
N LEU A 29 -21.63 -11.57 4.29
CA LEU A 29 -20.93 -11.27 5.53
C LEU A 29 -21.61 -10.09 6.22
N LYS A 30 -21.65 -10.10 7.55
CA LYS A 30 -21.94 -8.92 8.36
C LYS A 30 -20.64 -8.40 8.96
N LEU A 31 -20.37 -7.10 8.80
CA LEU A 31 -19.28 -6.42 9.47
C LEU A 31 -19.81 -5.51 10.57
N LYS A 32 -19.18 -5.58 11.75
CA LYS A 32 -19.37 -4.61 12.82
C LYS A 32 -18.31 -3.51 12.72
N LEU A 33 -18.73 -2.26 12.71
CA LEU A 33 -17.85 -1.11 12.90
C LEU A 33 -18.12 -0.53 14.29
N GLU A 34 -17.06 -0.23 15.04
CA GLU A 34 -17.18 0.36 16.38
C GLU A 34 -16.39 1.65 16.43
N ASN A 35 -17.07 2.75 16.72
CA ASN A 35 -16.38 3.98 17.07
C ASN A 35 -15.65 3.76 18.40
N ARG A 36 -14.43 4.28 18.53
CA ARG A 36 -13.63 4.10 19.75
C ARG A 36 -13.87 5.19 20.78
N GLU A 37 -14.31 6.35 20.33
CA GLU A 37 -14.58 7.53 21.15
C GLU A 37 -16.07 7.64 21.52
N SER A 38 -16.94 6.96 20.78
CA SER A 38 -18.36 6.84 21.10
C SER A 38 -18.77 5.37 21.27
N THR A 39 -19.92 5.12 21.85
CA THR A 39 -20.53 3.78 21.93
C THR A 39 -21.26 3.40 20.63
N GLU A 40 -21.03 4.13 19.54
CA GLU A 40 -21.72 3.92 18.27
C GLU A 40 -21.20 2.65 17.58
N VAL A 41 -22.14 1.80 17.18
CA VAL A 41 -21.90 0.55 16.47
C VAL A 41 -22.71 0.57 15.17
N GLN A 42 -22.06 0.26 14.06
CA GLN A 42 -22.74 0.08 12.77
C GLN A 42 -22.55 -1.36 12.29
N ILE A 43 -23.61 -1.97 11.77
CA ILE A 43 -23.55 -3.29 11.13
C ILE A 43 -23.73 -3.08 9.63
N ILE A 44 -22.84 -3.65 8.84
CA ILE A 44 -22.83 -3.54 7.38
C ILE A 44 -23.01 -4.93 6.79
N ASP A 45 -24.03 -5.10 5.95
CA ASP A 45 -24.20 -6.27 5.11
C ASP A 45 -23.31 -6.16 3.87
N VAL A 46 -22.63 -7.25 3.53
CA VAL A 46 -21.59 -7.29 2.51
C VAL A 46 -21.80 -8.53 1.69
N SER A 47 -21.96 -8.38 0.38
CA SER A 47 -22.08 -9.50 -0.55
C SER A 47 -20.94 -9.43 -1.57
N ILE A 48 -20.25 -10.55 -1.75
CA ILE A 48 -19.12 -10.65 -2.69
C ILE A 48 -19.34 -11.83 -3.63
N PRO A 49 -19.36 -11.60 -4.95
CA PRO A 49 -19.42 -12.68 -5.94
C PRO A 49 -18.22 -13.61 -5.85
N ASP A 50 -18.38 -14.88 -6.21
CA ASP A 50 -17.33 -15.90 -6.01
C ASP A 50 -16.06 -15.63 -6.82
N GLU A 51 -16.22 -15.13 -8.04
CA GLU A 51 -15.10 -14.76 -8.89
C GLU A 51 -14.25 -13.65 -8.24
N GLU A 52 -14.91 -12.66 -7.62
CA GLU A 52 -14.24 -11.58 -6.90
C GLU A 52 -13.63 -12.08 -5.59
N TRP A 53 -14.31 -12.98 -4.87
CA TRP A 53 -13.77 -13.60 -3.66
C TRP A 53 -12.52 -14.43 -3.95
N LYS A 54 -12.47 -15.12 -5.09
CA LYS A 54 -11.26 -15.82 -5.54
C LYS A 54 -10.10 -14.85 -5.75
N ILE A 55 -10.34 -13.69 -6.37
CA ILE A 55 -9.32 -12.63 -6.53
C ILE A 55 -8.82 -12.13 -5.17
N LEU A 56 -9.72 -11.94 -4.19
CA LEU A 56 -9.33 -11.53 -2.84
C LEU A 56 -8.45 -12.59 -2.14
N LYS A 57 -8.74 -13.88 -2.33
CA LYS A 57 -7.91 -14.99 -1.82
C LYS A 57 -6.53 -15.02 -2.48
N ASP A 58 -6.46 -14.83 -3.79
CA ASP A 58 -5.19 -14.77 -4.51
C ASP A 58 -4.35 -13.56 -4.04
N PHE A 59 -4.99 -12.39 -3.89
CA PHE A 59 -4.35 -11.20 -3.32
C PHE A 59 -3.79 -11.48 -1.92
N LYS A 60 -4.60 -12.12 -1.06
CA LYS A 60 -4.19 -12.50 0.29
C LYS A 60 -2.93 -13.38 0.25
N SER A 61 -2.92 -14.41 -0.58
CA SER A 61 -1.77 -15.32 -0.72
C SER A 61 -0.50 -14.60 -1.17
N PHE A 62 -0.58 -13.73 -2.19
CA PHE A 62 0.58 -12.94 -2.60
C PHE A 62 1.04 -11.96 -1.51
N ALA A 63 0.10 -11.39 -0.74
CA ALA A 63 0.43 -10.47 0.32
C ALA A 63 1.13 -11.18 1.48
N GLU A 64 0.75 -12.42 1.81
CA GLU A 64 1.48 -13.25 2.78
C GLU A 64 2.95 -13.42 2.38
N GLU A 65 3.22 -13.68 1.09
CA GLU A 65 4.60 -13.76 0.59
C GLU A 65 5.33 -12.41 0.66
N LEU A 66 4.67 -11.31 0.29
CA LEU A 66 5.22 -9.96 0.43
C LEU A 66 5.64 -9.66 1.88
N LEU A 67 4.79 -10.00 2.85
CA LEU A 67 5.02 -9.74 4.27
C LEU A 67 6.16 -10.57 4.87
N LYS A 68 6.57 -11.66 4.23
CA LYS A 68 7.77 -12.42 4.62
C LYS A 68 9.08 -11.68 4.27
N SER A 69 9.03 -10.60 3.50
CA SER A 69 10.25 -9.87 3.11
C SER A 69 10.90 -9.21 4.32
N LYS A 70 12.23 -9.10 4.31
CA LYS A 70 12.98 -8.54 5.44
C LYS A 70 12.53 -7.12 5.79
N ILE A 71 12.41 -6.26 4.76
CA ILE A 71 11.93 -4.88 4.91
C ILE A 71 10.56 -4.81 5.59
N MET A 72 9.65 -5.75 5.29
CA MET A 72 8.30 -5.77 5.89
C MET A 72 8.27 -6.36 7.30
N ARG A 73 9.15 -7.32 7.62
CA ARG A 73 9.21 -7.95 8.95
C ARG A 73 9.97 -7.11 9.97
N GLU A 74 11.12 -6.59 9.59
CA GLU A 74 12.03 -5.88 10.48
C GLU A 74 11.81 -4.37 10.44
N GLY A 75 11.10 -3.90 9.41
CA GLY A 75 11.01 -2.48 9.09
C GLY A 75 12.30 -1.97 8.46
N PHE A 76 12.18 -0.87 7.72
CA PHE A 76 13.34 -0.11 7.29
C PHE A 76 13.00 1.38 7.28
N GLN A 77 13.85 2.19 7.88
CA GLN A 77 13.72 3.64 7.83
C GLN A 77 14.68 4.18 6.77
N VAL A 78 14.11 4.60 5.64
CA VAL A 78 14.88 5.37 4.64
C VAL A 78 15.16 6.74 5.23
N GLN A 79 16.43 7.12 5.29
CA GLN A 79 16.84 8.43 5.77
C GLN A 79 17.36 9.25 4.60
N PHE A 80 16.84 10.47 4.45
CA PHE A 80 17.27 11.42 3.45
C PHE A 80 17.99 12.57 4.14
N ASN A 81 19.33 12.53 4.16
CA ASN A 81 20.15 13.57 4.77
C ASN A 81 20.67 14.51 3.67
N VAL A 82 20.36 15.80 3.79
CA VAL A 82 20.88 16.88 2.95
C VAL A 82 21.71 17.79 3.83
N SER A 83 22.97 17.98 3.47
CA SER A 83 23.82 19.02 4.07
C SER A 83 24.25 20.02 3.01
N GLY A 84 24.03 21.31 3.29
CA GLY A 84 24.52 22.39 2.45
C GLY A 84 25.96 22.75 2.79
N ILE A 85 26.78 22.99 1.77
CA ILE A 85 28.10 23.63 1.90
C ILE A 85 27.91 25.10 1.50
N LEU A 86 28.62 26.01 2.16
CA LEU A 86 28.56 27.46 1.95
C LEU A 86 28.77 27.88 0.47
N ASP A 87 29.35 27.03 -0.36
CA ASP A 87 29.61 27.27 -1.78
C ASP A 87 28.44 26.88 -2.71
N GLY A 88 27.24 26.65 -2.17
CA GLY A 88 26.05 26.25 -2.95
C GLY A 88 26.01 24.78 -3.35
N ASN A 89 26.97 23.97 -2.89
CA ASN A 89 26.99 22.53 -3.12
C ASN A 89 26.16 21.79 -2.06
N PHE A 90 25.26 20.92 -2.51
CA PHE A 90 24.51 20.02 -1.64
C PHE A 90 25.22 18.66 -1.58
N LYS A 91 25.46 18.17 -0.36
CA LYS A 91 25.85 16.77 -0.13
C LYS A 91 24.64 15.97 0.28
N PHE A 92 24.40 14.88 -0.43
CA PHE A 92 23.33 13.94 -0.16
C PHE A 92 23.92 12.64 0.36
N ASN A 93 23.48 12.20 1.55
CA ASN A 93 23.92 10.94 2.14
C ASN A 93 22.71 10.10 2.56
N PRO A 94 21.99 9.51 1.58
CA PRO A 94 20.81 8.73 1.89
C PRO A 94 21.18 7.38 2.51
N LYS A 95 20.39 6.95 3.49
CA LYS A 95 20.44 5.58 4.02
C LYS A 95 19.36 4.75 3.31
N LEU A 96 19.79 3.89 2.39
CA LEU A 96 18.93 3.00 1.61
C LEU A 96 18.91 1.57 2.18
N PRO A 97 17.84 0.79 1.95
CA PRO A 97 17.89 -0.65 2.16
C PRO A 97 18.99 -1.28 1.30
N PRO A 98 19.55 -2.44 1.69
CA PRO A 98 20.42 -3.22 0.81
C PRO A 98 19.72 -3.48 -0.54
N ASP A 99 20.48 -3.42 -1.63
CA ASP A 99 19.92 -3.56 -3.00
C ASP A 99 19.17 -4.89 -3.17
N ASP A 100 19.68 -5.99 -2.62
CA ASP A 100 19.02 -7.30 -2.65
C ASP A 100 17.66 -7.30 -1.92
N ASP A 101 17.60 -6.65 -0.75
CA ASP A 101 16.36 -6.54 0.02
C ASP A 101 15.31 -5.73 -0.74
N LEU A 102 15.73 -4.65 -1.42
CA LEU A 102 14.86 -3.82 -2.25
C LEU A 102 14.39 -4.57 -3.50
N ALA A 103 15.27 -5.32 -4.16
CA ALA A 103 14.94 -6.14 -5.33
C ALA A 103 13.92 -7.24 -4.97
N ILE A 104 14.10 -7.91 -3.83
CA ILE A 104 13.13 -8.91 -3.32
C ILE A 104 11.78 -8.25 -3.05
N LEU A 105 11.76 -7.10 -2.38
CA LEU A 105 10.52 -6.36 -2.11
C LEU A 105 9.83 -5.99 -3.42
N LEU A 106 10.57 -5.45 -4.38
CA LEU A 106 10.03 -5.04 -5.68
C LEU A 106 9.45 -6.22 -6.46
N HIS A 107 10.16 -7.35 -6.47
CA HIS A 107 9.70 -8.56 -7.14
C HIS A 107 8.38 -9.05 -6.55
N ARG A 108 8.28 -9.10 -5.22
CA ARG A 108 7.05 -9.49 -4.52
C ARG A 108 5.92 -8.48 -4.66
N MET A 109 6.25 -7.22 -4.94
CA MET A 109 5.26 -6.16 -5.18
C MET A 109 4.64 -6.21 -6.58
N ARG A 110 5.24 -6.93 -7.52
CA ARG A 110 4.82 -6.98 -8.93
C ARG A 110 3.32 -7.31 -9.13
N PRO A 111 2.72 -8.32 -8.45
CA PRO A 111 1.30 -8.64 -8.63
C PRO A 111 0.36 -7.47 -8.28
N PHE A 112 0.79 -6.60 -7.36
CA PHE A 112 -0.02 -5.48 -6.89
C PHE A 112 0.15 -4.22 -7.74
N ILE A 113 1.31 -4.06 -8.40
CA ILE A 113 1.69 -2.87 -9.17
C ILE A 113 1.25 -2.98 -10.63
N LEU A 114 1.44 -4.13 -11.27
CA LEU A 114 1.18 -4.26 -12.71
C LEU A 114 -0.33 -4.24 -13.00
N ASN A 115 -0.74 -3.44 -13.99
CA ASN A 115 -2.16 -3.21 -14.30
C ASN A 115 -2.88 -4.45 -14.85
N ASN A 116 -2.16 -5.37 -15.48
CA ASN A 116 -2.75 -6.56 -16.10
C ASN A 116 -3.00 -7.71 -15.11
N GLU A 117 -2.48 -7.59 -13.88
CA GLU A 117 -2.62 -8.62 -12.85
C GLU A 117 -4.02 -8.56 -12.23
N LEU A 118 -4.65 -9.71 -12.01
CA LEU A 118 -5.95 -9.78 -11.33
C LEU A 118 -5.89 -9.25 -9.90
N THR A 119 -4.74 -9.40 -9.25
CA THR A 119 -4.47 -8.97 -7.88
C THR A 119 -3.88 -7.56 -7.81
N ASN A 120 -3.99 -6.77 -8.88
CA ASN A 120 -3.64 -5.36 -8.88
C ASN A 120 -4.33 -4.63 -7.71
N PHE A 121 -3.57 -3.79 -7.00
CA PHE A 121 -4.04 -3.12 -5.79
C PHE A 121 -5.32 -2.31 -6.01
N ASN A 122 -5.40 -1.55 -7.10
CA ASN A 122 -6.56 -0.71 -7.38
C ASN A 122 -7.80 -1.55 -7.71
N ARG A 123 -7.62 -2.66 -8.43
CA ARG A 123 -8.70 -3.60 -8.75
C ARG A 123 -9.29 -4.20 -7.47
N VAL A 124 -8.43 -4.68 -6.56
CA VAL A 124 -8.86 -5.23 -5.27
C VAL A 124 -9.54 -4.17 -4.40
N CYS A 125 -9.00 -2.95 -4.34
CA CYS A 125 -9.68 -1.87 -3.63
C CYS A 125 -11.06 -1.53 -4.21
N ASN A 126 -11.24 -1.65 -5.53
CA ASN A 126 -12.53 -1.42 -6.18
C ASN A 126 -13.53 -2.53 -5.88
N ILE A 127 -13.09 -3.80 -5.83
CA ILE A 127 -13.91 -4.92 -5.36
C ILE A 127 -14.44 -4.58 -3.97
N LEU A 128 -13.53 -4.35 -3.02
CA LEU A 128 -13.91 -4.02 -1.64
C LEU A 128 -14.83 -2.79 -1.60
N SER A 129 -14.44 -1.65 -2.19
CA SER A 129 -15.24 -0.40 -2.10
C SER A 129 -16.68 -0.55 -2.61
N ARG A 130 -16.94 -1.45 -3.56
CA ARG A 130 -18.30 -1.71 -4.06
C ARG A 130 -19.06 -2.66 -3.16
N SER A 131 -18.39 -3.69 -2.63
CA SER A 131 -18.99 -4.66 -1.72
C SER A 131 -19.40 -4.06 -0.38
N PHE A 132 -18.72 -3.00 0.07
CA PHE A 132 -19.08 -2.27 1.28
C PHE A 132 -19.83 -0.97 0.92
N GLU A 133 -21.16 -1.00 0.98
CA GLU A 133 -22.02 0.18 0.83
C GLU A 133 -22.02 1.06 2.10
N ASN A 134 -20.84 1.46 2.56
CA ASN A 134 -20.66 2.28 3.76
C ASN A 134 -19.59 3.36 3.56
N ASP A 135 -19.93 4.60 3.90
CA ASP A 135 -19.06 5.75 3.65
C ASP A 135 -17.79 5.75 4.50
N ILE A 136 -17.85 5.26 5.74
CA ILE A 136 -16.67 5.13 6.61
C ILE A 136 -15.69 4.15 5.97
N PHE A 137 -16.18 2.98 5.52
CA PHE A 137 -15.34 2.00 4.85
C PHE A 137 -14.76 2.54 3.53
N ARG A 138 -15.54 3.27 2.74
CA ARG A 138 -15.05 3.91 1.51
C ARG A 138 -13.94 4.93 1.79
N GLN A 139 -14.04 5.69 2.88
CA GLN A 139 -12.98 6.61 3.30
C GLN A 139 -11.70 5.87 3.72
N VAL A 140 -11.82 4.71 4.36
CA VAL A 140 -10.68 3.83 4.69
C VAL A 140 -9.95 3.39 3.42
N ILE A 141 -10.68 2.83 2.46
CA ILE A 141 -10.08 2.37 1.20
C ILE A 141 -9.48 3.55 0.42
N LYS A 142 -10.14 4.71 0.42
CA LYS A 142 -9.61 5.93 -0.19
C LYS A 142 -8.25 6.30 0.42
N ARG A 143 -8.12 6.29 1.74
CA ARG A 143 -6.85 6.56 2.42
C ARG A 143 -5.76 5.57 2.00
N TYR A 144 -6.05 4.28 1.91
CA TYR A 144 -5.04 3.31 1.46
C TYR A 144 -4.66 3.50 -0.02
N LYS A 145 -5.58 3.96 -0.87
CA LYS A 145 -5.27 4.41 -2.24
C LYS A 145 -4.38 5.66 -2.25
N GLU A 146 -4.61 6.61 -1.35
CA GLU A 146 -3.78 7.81 -1.20
C GLU A 146 -2.37 7.48 -0.73
N MET A 147 -2.23 6.58 0.25
CA MET A 147 -0.94 6.00 0.68
C MET A 147 -0.24 5.28 -0.49
N TYR A 148 -0.95 4.38 -1.17
CA TYR A 148 -0.40 3.60 -2.27
C TYR A 148 0.04 4.48 -3.45
N SER A 149 -0.71 5.52 -3.81
CA SER A 149 -0.36 6.44 -4.90
C SER A 149 0.76 7.42 -4.54
N GLY A 150 1.19 7.46 -3.27
CA GLY A 150 2.12 8.46 -2.76
C GLY A 150 1.47 9.84 -2.56
N THR A 151 0.14 9.95 -2.65
CA THR A 151 -0.58 11.20 -2.36
C THR A 151 -0.36 11.63 -0.90
N ASP A 152 -0.41 10.69 0.05
CA ASP A 152 -0.13 10.98 1.46
C ASP A 152 1.30 11.49 1.66
N PHE A 153 2.28 10.85 1.00
CA PHE A 153 3.67 11.29 1.06
C PHE A 153 3.84 12.68 0.45
N ARG A 154 3.21 12.94 -0.70
CA ARG A 154 3.22 14.24 -1.37
C ARG A 154 2.56 15.36 -0.55
N ASN A 155 1.49 15.05 0.16
CA ASN A 155 0.79 16.02 1.02
C ASN A 155 1.64 16.42 2.23
N GLN A 156 2.54 15.55 2.69
CA GLN A 156 3.49 15.86 3.75
C GLN A 156 4.70 16.65 3.22
N ILE A 157 5.28 16.19 2.12
CA ILE A 157 6.45 16.82 1.50
C ILE A 157 6.28 16.74 -0.01
N ARG A 158 6.32 17.86 -0.72
CA ARG A 158 6.28 17.87 -2.20
C ARG A 158 7.69 18.04 -2.75
N ILE A 159 8.20 17.03 -3.46
CA ILE A 159 9.54 17.07 -4.06
C ILE A 159 9.40 17.42 -5.54
N LEU A 160 9.94 18.57 -5.94
CA LEU A 160 9.82 19.11 -7.29
C LEU A 160 11.19 19.22 -7.95
N PHE A 161 11.24 18.89 -9.24
CA PHE A 161 12.38 19.16 -10.11
C PHE A 161 11.88 19.49 -11.52
N ASN A 162 12.20 20.68 -12.04
CA ASN A 162 11.72 21.18 -13.33
C ASN A 162 10.20 20.91 -13.52
N ASP A 163 9.41 21.34 -12.55
CA ASP A 163 7.94 21.16 -12.46
C ASP A 163 7.43 19.71 -12.36
N LYS A 164 8.33 18.71 -12.37
CA LYS A 164 7.98 17.31 -12.15
C LYS A 164 7.92 17.00 -10.66
N VAL A 165 6.82 16.37 -10.22
CA VAL A 165 6.66 15.87 -8.85
C VAL A 165 7.30 14.49 -8.73
N LEU A 166 8.46 14.41 -8.06
CA LEU A 166 9.25 13.18 -7.97
C LEU A 166 8.60 12.13 -7.08
N ASN A 167 7.89 12.53 -6.03
CA ASN A 167 7.16 11.59 -5.18
C ASN A 167 5.70 11.39 -5.64
N SER A 168 5.54 11.05 -6.92
CA SER A 168 4.24 10.75 -7.54
C SER A 168 4.21 9.35 -8.13
N ASP A 169 3.03 8.73 -8.17
CA ASP A 169 2.83 7.42 -8.79
C ASP A 169 3.33 7.37 -10.24
N LYS A 170 3.11 8.46 -10.99
CA LYS A 170 3.61 8.61 -12.35
C LYS A 170 5.13 8.49 -12.42
N PHE A 171 5.87 9.25 -11.59
CA PHE A 171 7.33 9.17 -11.56
C PHE A 171 7.82 7.79 -11.11
N PHE A 172 7.17 7.20 -10.12
CA PHE A 172 7.47 5.84 -9.67
C PHE A 172 7.36 4.80 -10.80
N MET A 173 6.27 4.85 -11.56
CA MET A 173 6.06 3.95 -12.71
C MET A 173 7.02 4.24 -13.87
N GLU A 174 7.38 5.49 -14.11
CA GLU A 174 8.43 5.86 -15.08
C GLU A 174 9.78 5.23 -14.70
N TRP A 175 10.17 5.35 -13.43
CA TRP A 175 11.41 4.77 -12.91
C TRP A 175 11.42 3.24 -13.03
N LEU A 176 10.34 2.57 -12.60
CA LEU A 176 10.23 1.10 -12.70
C LEU A 176 10.36 0.61 -14.15
N ASN A 177 9.72 1.29 -15.09
CA ASN A 177 9.79 0.91 -16.48
C ASN A 177 11.19 1.16 -17.10
N ALA A 178 11.90 2.19 -16.62
CA ALA A 178 13.23 2.54 -17.11
C ALA A 178 14.34 1.64 -16.56
N TYR A 179 14.26 1.24 -15.28
CA TYR A 179 15.37 0.53 -14.63
C TYR A 179 15.08 -0.94 -14.33
N GLU A 180 13.83 -1.30 -14.04
CA GLU A 180 13.52 -2.61 -13.44
C GLU A 180 12.75 -3.56 -14.38
N TYR A 181 11.69 -3.07 -15.03
CA TYR A 181 10.77 -3.95 -15.77
C TYR A 181 11.07 -4.05 -17.26
N HIS A 182 11.02 -2.93 -17.99
CA HIS A 182 11.12 -2.94 -19.45
C HIS A 182 12.46 -2.40 -19.96
N ARG A 183 13.28 -1.78 -19.09
CA ARG A 183 14.60 -1.22 -19.42
C ARG A 183 14.59 -0.38 -20.71
N ILE A 184 13.54 0.41 -20.91
CA ILE A 184 13.30 1.18 -22.14
C ILE A 184 14.36 2.29 -22.22
N PRO A 185 15.30 2.27 -23.20
CA PRO A 185 16.41 3.22 -23.25
C PRO A 185 15.96 4.68 -23.22
N GLN A 186 14.94 5.04 -24.01
CA GLN A 186 14.42 6.40 -24.06
C GLN A 186 13.86 6.92 -22.72
N LYS A 187 13.29 6.04 -21.87
CA LYS A 187 12.82 6.45 -20.54
C LYS A 187 13.98 6.65 -19.57
N ARG A 188 15.08 5.91 -19.79
CA ARG A 188 16.29 6.03 -19.01
C ARG A 188 16.99 7.35 -19.32
N ASP A 189 17.10 7.74 -20.58
CA ASP A 189 17.73 9.01 -20.98
C ASP A 189 17.05 10.22 -20.30
N ASN A 190 15.71 10.25 -20.29
CA ASN A 190 14.93 11.29 -19.61
C ASN A 190 15.16 11.35 -18.09
N LEU A 191 15.49 10.23 -17.46
CA LEU A 191 15.78 10.16 -16.03
C LEU A 191 17.27 10.48 -15.75
N GLU A 192 18.16 10.15 -16.67
CA GLU A 192 19.58 10.49 -16.56
C GLU A 192 19.80 12.01 -16.62
N GLU A 193 19.03 12.74 -17.43
CA GLU A 193 19.03 14.22 -17.40
C GLU A 193 18.65 14.79 -16.04
N LEU A 194 17.61 14.23 -15.40
CA LEU A 194 17.23 14.56 -14.02
C LEU A 194 18.38 14.26 -13.07
N PHE A 195 19.06 13.12 -13.26
CA PHE A 195 20.10 12.66 -12.35
C PHE A 195 21.46 13.37 -12.48
N ASN A 196 21.67 14.13 -13.55
CA ASN A 196 22.84 14.99 -13.70
C ASN A 196 22.88 16.13 -12.67
N VAL A 197 21.70 16.60 -12.23
CA VAL A 197 21.59 17.68 -11.22
C VAL A 197 21.17 17.12 -9.86
N PHE A 198 20.41 16.03 -9.85
CA PHE A 198 19.88 15.40 -8.65
C PHE A 198 20.45 13.99 -8.49
N PRO A 199 21.36 13.68 -7.56
CA PRO A 199 22.04 12.39 -7.55
C PRO A 199 21.09 11.18 -7.63
N LEU A 200 21.45 10.16 -8.42
CA LEU A 200 20.63 8.94 -8.58
C LEU A 200 20.26 8.28 -7.24
N SER A 201 21.15 8.35 -6.25
CA SER A 201 20.90 7.86 -4.89
C SER A 201 19.73 8.57 -4.20
N CYS A 202 19.52 9.86 -4.48
CA CYS A 202 18.37 10.61 -4.00
C CYS A 202 17.08 10.14 -4.67
N GLY A 203 17.12 9.92 -5.99
CA GLY A 203 16.01 9.32 -6.74
C GLY A 203 15.61 7.95 -6.18
N LYS A 204 16.60 7.07 -5.99
CA LYS A 204 16.41 5.76 -5.35
C LYS A 204 15.79 5.88 -3.95
N SER A 205 16.13 6.92 -3.19
CA SER A 205 15.54 7.13 -1.85
C SER A 205 14.05 7.41 -1.93
N ILE A 206 13.63 8.30 -2.83
CA ILE A 206 12.22 8.63 -3.05
C ILE A 206 11.45 7.37 -3.49
N ILE A 207 12.00 6.63 -4.45
CA ILE A 207 11.40 5.39 -4.94
C ILE A 207 11.30 4.33 -3.85
N SER A 208 12.34 4.15 -3.04
CA SER A 208 12.32 3.20 -1.91
C SER A 208 11.26 3.57 -0.88
N ILE A 209 11.10 4.85 -0.54
CA ILE A 209 10.03 5.32 0.36
C ILE A 209 8.67 4.98 -0.25
N MET A 210 8.45 5.32 -1.53
CA MET A 210 7.18 5.03 -2.21
C MET A 210 6.88 3.53 -2.29
N LEU A 211 7.88 2.69 -2.57
CA LEU A 211 7.72 1.23 -2.63
C LEU A 211 7.31 0.67 -1.26
N ILE A 212 7.94 1.15 -0.18
CA ILE A 212 7.61 0.76 1.19
C ILE A 212 6.18 1.21 1.56
N GLU A 213 5.78 2.44 1.23
CA GLU A 213 4.41 2.93 1.46
C GLU A 213 3.37 2.12 0.67
N LYS A 214 3.66 1.77 -0.58
CA LYS A 214 2.82 0.87 -1.38
C LYS A 214 2.69 -0.51 -0.73
N ALA A 215 3.78 -1.09 -0.25
CA ALA A 215 3.77 -2.39 0.42
C ALA A 215 2.99 -2.34 1.75
N ARG A 216 3.07 -1.22 2.48
CA ARG A 216 2.23 -0.96 3.67
C ARG A 216 0.75 -0.89 3.31
N ALA A 217 0.38 -0.16 2.26
CA ALA A 217 -1.01 -0.12 1.81
C ALA A 217 -1.54 -1.51 1.41
N VAL A 218 -0.72 -2.33 0.72
CA VAL A 218 -1.06 -3.73 0.41
C VAL A 218 -1.31 -4.54 1.69
N ARG A 219 -0.46 -4.38 2.71
CA ARG A 219 -0.62 -5.02 4.02
C ARG A 219 -1.95 -4.66 4.67
N GLU A 220 -2.37 -3.40 4.60
CA GLU A 220 -3.64 -2.99 5.23
C GLU A 220 -4.85 -3.60 4.53
N ILE A 221 -4.83 -3.69 3.20
CA ILE A 221 -5.87 -4.41 2.45
C ILE A 221 -5.85 -5.91 2.76
N TYR A 222 -4.66 -6.51 2.86
CA TYR A 222 -4.51 -7.91 3.27
C TYR A 222 -5.22 -8.17 4.60
N TYR A 223 -5.02 -7.32 5.60
CA TYR A 223 -5.64 -7.49 6.91
C TYR A 223 -7.16 -7.40 6.90
N ILE A 224 -7.74 -6.54 6.05
CA ILE A 224 -9.19 -6.52 5.82
C ILE A 224 -9.64 -7.88 5.28
N ILE A 225 -8.96 -8.42 4.26
CA ILE A 225 -9.33 -9.70 3.64
C ILE A 225 -9.19 -10.86 4.63
N VAL A 226 -8.11 -10.93 5.41
CA VAL A 226 -7.93 -11.97 6.44
C VAL A 226 -9.07 -11.92 7.45
N ALA A 227 -9.48 -10.72 7.85
CA ALA A 227 -10.55 -10.55 8.81
C ALA A 227 -11.91 -11.02 8.26
N MET A 228 -12.15 -10.86 6.96
CA MET A 228 -13.34 -11.40 6.28
C MET A 228 -13.29 -12.93 6.11
N ASP A 229 -12.10 -13.48 5.92
CA ASP A 229 -11.89 -14.93 5.69
C ASP A 229 -11.90 -15.77 6.99
N LYS A 230 -11.70 -15.13 8.16
CA LYS A 230 -11.73 -15.83 9.45
C LYS A 230 -13.15 -16.27 9.82
N LYS A 231 -13.45 -17.54 9.56
CA LYS A 231 -14.58 -18.25 10.17
C LYS A 231 -14.45 -18.25 11.71
N ASN A 232 -15.15 -17.34 12.35
CA ASN A 232 -15.67 -17.31 13.73
C ASN A 232 -14.83 -17.75 14.96
N ASP A 233 -13.53 -18.04 14.90
CA ASP A 233 -12.83 -18.57 16.09
C ASP A 233 -12.10 -17.55 16.99
N SER A 234 -11.94 -16.28 16.60
CA SER A 234 -11.49 -15.19 17.50
C SER A 234 -11.34 -13.85 16.77
N PRO A 235 -11.59 -12.71 17.43
CA PRO A 235 -11.28 -11.38 16.88
C PRO A 235 -9.80 -11.30 16.49
N LEU A 236 -9.54 -10.74 15.31
CA LEU A 236 -8.21 -10.69 14.72
C LEU A 236 -7.27 -9.80 15.56
N ARG A 237 -6.19 -10.39 16.09
CA ARG A 237 -5.07 -9.67 16.73
C ARG A 237 -3.95 -9.53 15.70
N ILE A 238 -3.72 -8.33 15.16
CA ILE A 238 -2.58 -8.05 14.26
C ILE A 238 -1.37 -7.71 15.15
N PRO A 239 -0.19 -8.31 14.89
CA PRO A 239 1.03 -7.97 15.60
C PRO A 239 1.41 -6.49 15.40
N LYS A 240 1.92 -5.87 16.47
CA LYS A 240 2.42 -4.48 16.48
C LYS A 240 3.56 -4.30 15.50
#